data_AF-A0A452YFP0-F1
#
_entry.id   AF-A0A452YFP0-F1
#
_cell.length_a   1.000
_cell.length_b   1.000
_cell.length_c   1.000
_cell.angle_alpha   90.00
_cell.angle_beta   90.00
_cell.angle_gamma   90.00
#
_symmetry.space_group_name_H-M   'P 1'
#
loop_
_entity.id
_entity.type
_entity.pdbx_description
1 polymer ?
#
loop_
_entity_poly.entity_id
_entity_poly.type
_entity_poly.pdbx_seq_one_letter_code
_entity_poly.pdbx_strand_id
1 'polypeptide(L)'
;MSADGALAASNLFKIIVESHLKAAADSAFEDSDDAEYFHVSVSKRDEQLALYALIARAAADTTIPFLEQLFSERFARLSQQRDVENDPTRTLEELYWLLLITSHVLTDSGEGETLLIPEALQAGFTNVVEVAQHPVVTLSWSIINFSRQCLDPGIRGRYFSPRLMEAVIWFLARWVATYLVPLDVSREIDSVGRHGSQHSRKLLNSFAWDNNQGELVLDFVVLMSMVALTTYQGEIELQQTLTCQKLLASVVRRKHTCAYVVQLDSWRDLTRAFASGRSLFSLSGRLQRSLAETLACAASCIKDPEASVQYLRDLMGPVAGCLVENASRSDLKSVAHQPDVIYMVCCLLERLRGAARATQPRTQKVLFEMGHTVMNSLLTLLEVYKNQSEVIYMILKFVVDFIDGQAVFLDGKETSVLMSFCLRLLQIYSSHNIGKVMLSLSSTLRSESQSEKYKDLRALLRLLTNICSKDLVGFLSDSNIEGSPDIAEVIYVGLDIVTPLISLDLLKYPKLSRDYFVLMSHLLEVYPEKVAHLNRDAFGR
;
A
#
# COMPACT_ATOMS: atom_id res chain seq x y z
N MET A 1 10.97 -36.10 12.50
CA MET A 1 10.89 -36.96 11.28
C MET A 1 11.86 -38.11 11.44
N SER A 2 11.59 -39.26 10.82
CA SER A 2 12.61 -40.32 10.66
C SER A 2 13.69 -39.83 9.69
N ALA A 3 14.93 -40.32 9.84
CA ALA A 3 16.04 -39.97 8.95
C ALA A 3 15.71 -40.26 7.47
N ASP A 4 15.00 -41.37 7.22
CA ASP A 4 14.55 -41.74 5.88
C ASP A 4 13.56 -40.73 5.28
N GLY A 5 12.70 -40.14 6.12
CA GLY A 5 11.75 -39.10 5.69
C GLY A 5 12.45 -37.81 5.30
N ALA A 6 13.50 -37.41 6.03
CA ALA A 6 14.29 -36.22 5.70
C ALA A 6 15.09 -36.43 4.39
N LEU A 7 15.65 -37.62 4.20
CA LEU A 7 16.36 -37.98 2.96
C LEU A 7 15.41 -37.96 1.75
N ALA A 8 14.21 -38.53 1.88
CA ALA A 8 13.21 -38.52 0.82
C ALA A 8 12.75 -37.10 0.48
N ALA A 9 12.50 -36.26 1.49
CA ALA A 9 12.14 -34.85 1.29
C ALA A 9 13.25 -34.06 0.59
N SER A 10 14.51 -34.26 1.00
CA SER A 10 15.68 -33.66 0.37
C SER A 10 15.79 -34.04 -1.11
N ASN A 11 15.67 -35.33 -1.44
CA ASN A 11 15.76 -35.80 -2.82
C ASN A 11 14.62 -35.27 -3.69
N LEU A 12 13.39 -35.30 -3.16
CA LEU A 12 12.23 -34.75 -3.85
C LEU A 12 12.41 -33.25 -4.13
N PHE A 13 12.85 -32.48 -3.14
CA PHE A 13 13.07 -31.04 -3.30
C PHE A 13 14.14 -30.74 -4.36
N LYS A 14 15.26 -31.46 -4.37
CA LYS A 14 16.32 -31.30 -5.39
C LYS A 14 15.78 -31.53 -6.81
N ILE A 15 15.03 -32.61 -7.02
CA ILE A 15 14.40 -32.91 -8.31
C ILE A 15 13.43 -31.81 -8.73
N ILE A 16 12.61 -31.30 -7.79
CA ILE A 16 11.68 -30.21 -8.07
C ILE A 16 12.43 -28.95 -8.53
N VAL A 17 13.47 -28.53 -7.79
CA VAL A 17 14.25 -27.33 -8.11
C VAL A 17 14.95 -27.48 -9.45
N GLU A 18 15.63 -28.61 -9.70
CA GLU A 18 16.31 -28.87 -10.97
C GLU A 18 15.34 -28.92 -12.15
N SER A 19 14.15 -29.48 -11.97
CA SER A 19 13.10 -29.49 -12.99
C SER A 19 12.61 -28.08 -13.32
N HIS A 20 12.39 -27.23 -12.31
CA HIS A 20 11.98 -25.83 -12.52
C HIS A 20 13.09 -25.02 -13.20
N LEU A 21 14.34 -25.21 -12.79
CA LEU A 21 15.49 -24.55 -13.40
C LEU A 21 15.66 -24.96 -14.88
N LYS A 22 15.52 -26.24 -15.18
CA LYS A 22 15.59 -26.73 -16.55
C LYS A 22 14.45 -26.18 -17.40
N ALA A 23 13.21 -26.21 -16.89
CA ALA A 23 12.06 -25.64 -17.58
C ALA A 23 12.25 -24.14 -17.85
N ALA A 24 12.76 -23.38 -16.88
CA ALA A 24 13.06 -21.96 -17.02
C ALA A 24 14.14 -21.67 -18.07
N ALA A 25 15.19 -22.50 -18.13
CA ALA A 25 16.26 -22.37 -19.13
C ALA A 25 15.79 -22.73 -20.55
N ASP A 26 14.88 -23.72 -20.65
CA ASP A 26 14.28 -24.15 -21.93
C ASP A 26 13.29 -23.10 -22.45
N SER A 27 12.46 -22.50 -21.56
CA SER A 27 11.48 -21.47 -21.92
C SER A 27 12.06 -20.06 -22.10
N ALA A 28 13.34 -19.85 -21.77
CA ALA A 28 13.97 -18.52 -21.77
C ALA A 28 13.93 -17.78 -23.12
N PHE A 29 13.74 -18.52 -24.22
CA PHE A 29 13.67 -18.02 -25.60
C PHE A 29 12.33 -18.26 -26.28
N GLU A 30 11.33 -18.73 -25.53
CA GLU A 30 10.00 -18.99 -26.07
C GLU A 30 9.22 -17.68 -26.18
N ASP A 31 8.82 -17.35 -27.41
CA ASP A 31 8.10 -16.12 -27.77
C ASP A 31 6.60 -16.40 -27.90
N SER A 32 6.01 -17.08 -26.90
CA SER A 32 4.58 -17.42 -26.94
C SER A 32 3.71 -16.27 -26.42
N ASP A 33 2.79 -15.79 -27.29
CA ASP A 33 1.86 -14.67 -27.06
C ASP A 33 0.77 -14.94 -25.99
N ASP A 34 0.91 -15.97 -25.14
CA ASP A 34 -0.11 -16.38 -24.16
C ASP A 34 -0.07 -15.52 -22.87
N ALA A 35 -0.19 -14.20 -23.03
CA ALA A 35 -0.28 -13.24 -21.93
C ALA A 35 -1.59 -13.36 -21.11
N GLU A 36 -2.62 -14.03 -21.64
CA GLU A 36 -3.95 -14.15 -21.01
C GLU A 36 -4.02 -15.11 -19.79
N TYR A 37 -2.95 -15.86 -19.48
CA TYR A 37 -2.92 -16.82 -18.36
C TYR A 37 -2.27 -16.30 -17.06
N PHE A 38 -1.78 -15.05 -17.02
CA PHE A 38 -0.77 -14.61 -16.05
C PHE A 38 -1.28 -14.31 -14.62
N HIS A 39 -2.52 -13.84 -14.42
CA HIS A 39 -2.98 -13.49 -13.05
C HIS A 39 -3.60 -14.65 -12.26
N VAL A 40 -4.20 -15.63 -12.94
CA VAL A 40 -4.67 -16.88 -12.30
C VAL A 40 -3.48 -17.81 -11.97
N SER A 41 -2.32 -17.59 -12.60
CA SER A 41 -1.10 -18.36 -12.37
C SER A 41 -0.31 -17.89 -11.15
N VAL A 42 -0.30 -16.60 -10.78
CA VAL A 42 0.50 -16.11 -9.64
C VAL A 42 0.05 -16.67 -8.28
N SER A 43 -1.26 -16.63 -7.97
CA SER A 43 -1.76 -17.18 -6.69
C SER A 43 -1.59 -18.69 -6.60
N LYS A 44 -1.87 -19.41 -7.70
CA LYS A 44 -1.65 -20.87 -7.78
C LYS A 44 -0.18 -21.23 -7.64
N ARG A 45 0.70 -20.42 -8.22
CA ARG A 45 2.16 -20.57 -8.09
C ARG A 45 2.60 -20.31 -6.65
N ASP A 46 2.07 -19.28 -5.98
CA ASP A 46 2.39 -18.98 -4.58
C ASP A 46 2.03 -20.16 -3.66
N GLU A 47 0.84 -20.75 -3.86
CA GLU A 47 0.41 -21.96 -3.14
C GLU A 47 1.36 -23.15 -3.39
N GLN A 48 1.77 -23.38 -4.65
CA GLN A 48 2.72 -24.44 -4.98
C GLN A 48 4.10 -24.21 -4.36
N LEU A 49 4.62 -22.99 -4.41
CA LEU A 49 5.90 -22.63 -3.81
C LEU A 49 5.87 -22.76 -2.29
N ALA A 50 4.75 -22.44 -1.65
CA ALA A 50 4.55 -22.68 -0.22
C ALA A 50 4.63 -24.18 0.13
N LEU A 51 4.07 -25.06 -0.70
CA LEU A 51 4.22 -26.52 -0.53
C LEU A 51 5.67 -26.96 -0.69
N TYR A 52 6.40 -26.43 -1.68
CA TYR A 52 7.82 -26.74 -1.86
C TYR A 52 8.66 -26.29 -0.66
N ALA A 53 8.31 -25.15 -0.06
CA ALA A 53 8.98 -24.68 1.15
C ALA A 53 8.80 -25.63 2.33
N LEU A 54 7.62 -26.22 2.51
CA LEU A 54 7.40 -27.23 3.55
C LEU A 54 8.29 -28.46 3.34
N ILE A 55 8.45 -28.93 2.09
CA ILE A 55 9.33 -30.05 1.74
C ILE A 55 10.79 -29.68 2.02
N ALA A 56 11.23 -28.48 1.63
CA ALA A 56 12.60 -28.02 1.87
C ALA A 56 12.92 -27.96 3.37
N ARG A 57 12.03 -27.33 4.15
CA ARG A 57 12.19 -27.13 5.60
C ARG A 57 12.21 -28.45 6.37
N ALA A 58 11.58 -29.50 5.84
CA ALA A 58 11.63 -30.84 6.39
C ALA A 58 13.04 -31.47 6.38
N ALA A 59 13.93 -30.98 5.50
CA ALA A 59 15.34 -31.35 5.38
C ALA A 59 16.22 -30.10 5.18
N ALA A 60 16.06 -29.11 6.08
CA ALA A 60 16.71 -27.80 5.95
C ALA A 60 18.24 -27.87 5.92
N ASP A 61 18.82 -28.88 6.59
CA ASP A 61 20.25 -29.15 6.68
C ASP A 61 20.90 -29.48 5.33
N THR A 62 20.18 -30.14 4.43
CA THR A 62 20.69 -30.49 3.09
C THR A 62 20.17 -29.57 1.98
N THR A 63 18.94 -29.08 2.11
CA THR A 63 18.26 -28.32 1.06
C THR A 63 18.69 -26.87 0.98
N ILE A 64 19.04 -26.23 2.10
CA ILE A 64 19.49 -24.82 2.12
C ILE A 64 20.91 -24.68 1.55
N PRO A 65 21.90 -25.50 1.94
CA PRO A 65 23.21 -25.49 1.29
C PRO A 65 23.12 -25.78 -0.22
N PHE A 66 22.17 -26.62 -0.64
CA PHE A 66 21.92 -26.87 -2.05
C PHE A 66 21.43 -25.61 -2.80
N LEU A 67 20.48 -24.86 -2.21
CA LEU A 67 20.03 -23.58 -2.78
C LEU A 67 21.15 -22.53 -2.80
N GLU A 68 21.97 -22.47 -1.75
CA GLU A 68 23.16 -21.62 -1.68
C GLU A 68 24.16 -21.91 -2.80
N GLN A 69 24.46 -23.19 -3.03
CA GLN A 69 25.36 -23.62 -4.10
C GLN A 69 24.81 -23.22 -5.48
N LEU A 70 23.53 -23.50 -5.75
CA LEU A 70 22.89 -23.16 -7.02
C LEU A 70 22.88 -21.65 -7.26
N PHE A 71 22.50 -20.86 -6.25
CA PHE A 71 22.45 -19.41 -6.37
C PHE A 71 23.86 -18.83 -6.61
N SER A 72 24.85 -19.28 -5.85
CA SER A 72 26.24 -18.85 -5.99
C SER A 72 26.81 -19.20 -7.37
N GLU A 73 26.51 -20.40 -7.89
CA GLU A 73 26.93 -20.82 -9.23
C GLU A 73 26.33 -19.92 -10.31
N ARG A 74 25.02 -19.64 -10.25
CA ARG A 74 24.36 -18.77 -11.23
C ARG A 74 24.82 -17.32 -11.14
N PHE A 75 25.03 -16.82 -9.93
CA PHE A 75 25.59 -15.50 -9.71
C PHE A 75 27.03 -15.38 -10.24
N ALA A 76 27.87 -16.40 -10.03
CA ALA A 76 29.22 -16.45 -10.58
C ALA A 76 29.21 -16.45 -12.12
N ARG A 77 28.34 -17.26 -12.74
CA ARG A 77 28.15 -17.26 -14.21
C ARG A 77 27.78 -15.87 -14.73
N LEU A 78 26.83 -15.19 -14.07
CA LEU A 78 26.43 -13.83 -14.43
C LEU A 78 27.61 -12.85 -14.34
N SER A 79 28.44 -12.97 -13.31
CA SER A 79 29.61 -12.10 -13.11
C SER A 79 30.74 -12.34 -14.12
N GLN A 80 30.89 -13.58 -14.60
CA GLN A 80 31.88 -13.97 -15.61
C GLN A 80 31.43 -13.61 -17.04
N GLN A 81 30.12 -13.55 -17.28
CA GLN A 81 29.50 -13.13 -18.55
C GLN A 81 29.52 -11.60 -18.77
N ARG A 82 30.47 -10.87 -18.17
CA ARG A 82 30.65 -9.43 -18.41
C ARG A 82 31.14 -9.13 -19.84
N ASP A 83 31.81 -10.08 -20.49
CA ASP A 83 32.21 -9.98 -21.89
C ASP A 83 31.04 -10.25 -22.85
N VAL A 84 31.02 -9.53 -23.96
CA VAL A 84 29.85 -9.23 -24.83
C VAL A 84 29.25 -10.45 -25.57
N GLU A 85 29.88 -11.62 -25.53
CA GLU A 85 29.54 -12.74 -26.43
C GLU A 85 28.50 -13.75 -25.90
N ASN A 86 28.09 -13.69 -24.62
CA ASN A 86 27.09 -14.63 -24.08
C ASN A 86 25.83 -13.92 -23.58
N ASP A 87 24.68 -14.37 -24.08
CA ASP A 87 23.36 -13.91 -23.67
C ASP A 87 23.01 -14.39 -22.24
N PRO A 88 22.77 -13.49 -21.27
CA PRO A 88 22.46 -13.85 -19.89
C PRO A 88 21.03 -14.36 -19.67
N THR A 89 20.15 -14.33 -20.69
CA THR A 89 18.69 -14.56 -20.53
C THR A 89 18.35 -15.87 -19.81
N ARG A 90 19.00 -16.98 -20.16
CA ARG A 90 18.82 -18.27 -19.44
C ARG A 90 19.18 -18.18 -17.95
N THR A 91 20.34 -17.60 -17.66
CA THR A 91 20.82 -17.45 -16.28
C THR A 91 19.87 -16.56 -15.47
N LEU A 92 19.30 -15.52 -16.09
CA LEU A 92 18.35 -14.62 -15.44
C LEU A 92 17.01 -15.30 -15.12
N GLU A 93 16.49 -16.14 -16.02
CA GLU A 93 15.29 -16.95 -15.76
C GLU A 93 15.52 -17.98 -14.65
N GLU A 94 16.68 -18.65 -14.63
CA GLU A 94 17.06 -19.55 -13.55
C GLU A 94 17.14 -18.80 -12.20
N LEU A 95 17.75 -17.61 -12.18
CA LEU A 95 17.83 -16.76 -10.99
C LEU A 95 16.46 -16.29 -10.51
N TYR A 96 15.55 -15.94 -11.43
CA TYR A 96 14.18 -15.55 -11.10
C TYR A 96 13.46 -16.65 -10.29
N TRP A 97 13.49 -17.89 -10.78
CA TRP A 97 12.86 -19.02 -10.08
C TRP A 97 13.55 -19.37 -8.77
N LEU A 98 14.89 -19.30 -8.73
CA LEU A 98 15.64 -19.52 -7.49
C LEU A 98 15.28 -18.49 -6.40
N LEU A 99 15.10 -17.22 -6.77
CA LEU A 99 14.66 -16.18 -5.83
C LEU A 99 13.26 -16.49 -5.28
N LEU A 100 12.33 -16.89 -6.14
CA LEU A 100 10.96 -17.23 -5.73
C LEU A 100 10.90 -18.42 -4.78
N ILE A 101 11.60 -19.51 -5.13
CA ILE A 101 11.66 -20.72 -4.31
C ILE A 101 12.36 -20.41 -2.97
N THR A 102 13.52 -19.77 -3.02
CA THR A 102 14.31 -19.49 -1.82
C THR A 102 13.58 -18.58 -0.84
N SER A 103 12.89 -17.55 -1.34
CA SER A 103 12.07 -16.67 -0.49
C SER A 103 11.00 -17.45 0.29
N HIS A 104 10.28 -18.37 -0.36
CA HIS A 104 9.29 -19.23 0.30
C HIS A 104 9.95 -20.17 1.31
N VAL A 105 11.11 -20.74 0.99
CA VAL A 105 11.84 -21.61 1.93
C VAL A 105 12.27 -20.84 3.18
N LEU A 106 12.76 -19.61 3.01
CA LEU A 106 13.30 -18.79 4.09
C LEU A 106 12.25 -18.03 4.90
N THR A 107 11.04 -17.81 4.38
CA THR A 107 10.03 -16.95 5.03
C THR A 107 8.61 -17.51 4.92
N ASP A 108 7.81 -17.29 5.95
CA ASP A 108 6.37 -17.61 5.92
C ASP A 108 5.54 -16.52 5.25
N SER A 109 4.34 -16.91 4.80
CA SER A 109 3.30 -15.98 4.36
C SER A 109 2.38 -15.65 5.54
N GLY A 110 1.99 -14.39 5.65
CA GLY A 110 1.15 -13.90 6.75
C GLY A 110 0.73 -12.47 6.48
N GLU A 111 -0.42 -12.30 5.83
CA GLU A 111 -1.01 -10.97 5.69
C GLU A 111 -1.66 -10.55 7.00
N GLY A 112 -1.24 -9.41 7.56
CA GLY A 112 -1.77 -8.87 8.82
C GLY A 112 -1.11 -9.39 10.09
N GLU A 113 -0.27 -10.44 10.00
CA GLU A 113 0.42 -11.02 11.15
C GLU A 113 1.89 -10.61 11.25
N THR A 114 2.49 -10.88 12.41
CA THR A 114 3.93 -10.70 12.60
C THR A 114 4.66 -11.94 12.11
N LEU A 115 5.31 -11.82 10.95
CA LEU A 115 6.15 -12.89 10.41
C LEU A 115 7.34 -13.18 11.34
N LEU A 116 7.52 -14.46 11.66
CA LEU A 116 8.63 -15.01 12.44
C LEU A 116 9.45 -15.95 11.55
N ILE A 117 10.70 -16.18 11.95
CA ILE A 117 11.56 -17.13 11.25
C ILE A 117 10.97 -18.54 11.40
N PRO A 118 10.77 -19.31 10.31
CA PRO A 118 10.21 -20.65 10.37
C PRO A 118 10.96 -21.57 11.37
N GLU A 119 10.22 -22.29 12.21
CA GLU A 119 10.80 -23.09 13.30
C GLU A 119 11.81 -24.14 12.82
N ALA A 120 11.56 -24.74 11.66
CA ALA A 120 12.46 -25.70 11.04
C ALA A 120 13.85 -25.14 10.77
N LEU A 121 13.95 -23.85 10.43
CA LEU A 121 15.23 -23.17 10.19
C LEU A 121 15.99 -22.90 11.49
N GLN A 122 15.26 -22.64 12.57
CA GLN A 122 15.84 -22.43 13.89
C GLN A 122 16.31 -23.73 14.54
N ALA A 123 15.62 -24.85 14.25
CA ALA A 123 15.95 -26.16 14.80
C ALA A 123 16.97 -26.95 13.97
N GLY A 124 17.09 -26.66 12.67
CA GLY A 124 17.87 -27.46 11.72
C GLY A 124 19.39 -27.39 11.88
N PHE A 125 19.94 -26.32 12.47
CA PHE A 125 21.39 -26.04 12.45
C PHE A 125 22.04 -26.02 13.84
N THR A 126 21.83 -27.07 14.63
CA THR A 126 22.34 -27.16 16.02
C THR A 126 23.87 -27.22 16.14
N ASN A 127 24.57 -27.62 15.07
CA ASN A 127 26.03 -27.78 15.07
C ASN A 127 26.80 -26.54 14.58
N VAL A 128 26.12 -25.48 14.12
CA VAL A 128 26.77 -24.27 13.60
C VAL A 128 26.98 -23.27 14.74
N VAL A 129 28.25 -22.94 14.99
CA VAL A 129 28.66 -22.02 16.08
C VAL A 129 28.90 -20.60 15.58
N GLU A 130 29.31 -20.43 14.31
CA GLU A 130 29.60 -19.13 13.71
C GLU A 130 28.48 -18.63 12.80
N VAL A 131 28.08 -17.36 12.95
CA VAL A 131 27.09 -16.69 12.09
C VAL A 131 27.47 -16.78 10.60
N ALA A 132 28.75 -16.60 10.29
CA ALA A 132 29.27 -16.58 8.92
C ALA A 132 29.20 -17.96 8.22
N GLN A 133 29.07 -19.04 8.99
CA GLN A 133 28.97 -20.41 8.49
C GLN A 133 27.52 -20.90 8.43
N HIS A 134 26.56 -20.10 8.88
CA HIS A 134 25.15 -20.50 8.90
C HIS A 134 24.55 -20.42 7.48
N PRO A 135 24.10 -21.54 6.87
CA PRO A 135 23.68 -21.56 5.47
C PRO A 135 22.56 -20.57 5.13
N VAL A 136 21.60 -20.39 6.04
CA VAL A 136 20.52 -19.37 5.90
C VAL A 136 21.08 -17.95 5.84
N VAL A 137 22.11 -17.63 6.63
CA VAL A 137 22.71 -16.30 6.69
C VAL A 137 23.54 -16.06 5.43
N THR A 138 24.36 -17.03 5.02
CA THR A 138 25.16 -16.95 3.79
C THR A 138 24.28 -16.79 2.56
N LEU A 139 23.21 -17.59 2.44
CA LEU A 139 22.25 -17.48 1.35
C LEU A 139 21.52 -16.14 1.35
N SER A 140 21.08 -15.66 2.52
CA SER A 140 20.43 -14.34 2.66
C SER A 140 21.34 -13.21 2.18
N TRP A 141 22.60 -13.19 2.64
CA TRP A 141 23.56 -12.16 2.24
C TRP A 141 23.96 -12.27 0.78
N SER A 142 24.05 -13.49 0.21
CA SER A 142 24.30 -13.67 -1.21
C SER A 142 23.19 -13.04 -2.06
N ILE A 143 21.93 -13.24 -1.68
CA ILE A 143 20.79 -12.62 -2.37
C ILE A 143 20.78 -11.11 -2.19
N ILE A 144 20.98 -10.60 -0.97
CA ILE A 144 21.02 -9.16 -0.69
C ILE A 144 22.15 -8.48 -1.48
N ASN A 145 23.34 -9.08 -1.54
CA ASN A 145 24.47 -8.57 -2.30
C ASN A 145 24.20 -8.58 -3.81
N PHE A 146 23.53 -9.60 -4.33
CA PHE A 146 23.04 -9.61 -5.71
C PHE A 146 22.04 -8.46 -5.93
N SER A 147 21.03 -8.32 -5.08
CA SER A 147 20.02 -7.25 -5.17
C SER A 147 20.65 -5.86 -5.13
N ARG A 148 21.74 -5.66 -4.36
CA ARG A 148 22.45 -4.38 -4.26
C ARG A 148 23.01 -3.88 -5.59
N GLN A 149 23.29 -4.77 -6.53
CA GLN A 149 23.80 -4.40 -7.85
C GLN A 149 22.78 -3.61 -8.69
N CYS A 150 21.48 -3.63 -8.35
CA CYS A 150 20.46 -2.87 -9.06
C CYS A 150 20.63 -1.34 -8.92
N LEU A 151 21.41 -0.89 -7.94
CA LEU A 151 21.71 0.53 -7.73
C LEU A 151 22.69 1.07 -8.77
N ASP A 152 23.54 0.22 -9.35
CA ASP A 152 24.43 0.59 -10.45
C ASP A 152 23.63 0.70 -11.77
N PRO A 153 23.57 1.88 -12.41
CA PRO A 153 22.79 2.06 -13.64
C PRO A 153 23.24 1.17 -14.81
N GLY A 154 24.54 0.89 -14.92
CA GLY A 154 25.08 0.06 -16.00
C GLY A 154 24.74 -1.42 -15.82
N ILE A 155 24.81 -1.91 -14.58
CA ILE A 155 24.40 -3.28 -14.26
C ILE A 155 22.87 -3.42 -14.34
N ARG A 156 22.13 -2.43 -13.84
CA ARG A 156 20.66 -2.41 -13.89
C ARG A 156 20.13 -2.56 -15.30
N GLY A 157 20.63 -1.77 -16.25
CA GLY A 157 20.20 -1.82 -17.64
C GLY A 157 20.51 -3.15 -18.34
N ARG A 158 21.49 -3.92 -17.84
CA ARG A 158 21.91 -5.19 -18.45
C ARG A 158 21.23 -6.42 -17.86
N TYR A 159 20.94 -6.44 -16.56
CA TYR A 159 20.49 -7.65 -15.87
C TYR A 159 19.14 -7.52 -15.17
N PHE A 160 18.72 -6.32 -14.75
CA PHE A 160 17.52 -6.13 -13.93
C PHE A 160 16.31 -5.78 -14.81
N SER A 161 15.70 -6.80 -15.41
CA SER A 161 14.39 -6.67 -16.05
C SER A 161 13.29 -6.36 -15.02
N PRO A 162 12.12 -5.81 -15.43
CA PRO A 162 11.00 -5.58 -14.53
C PRO A 162 10.62 -6.84 -13.74
N ARG A 163 10.51 -7.98 -14.44
CA ARG A 163 10.16 -9.28 -13.84
C ARG A 163 11.19 -9.76 -12.81
N LEU A 164 12.49 -9.55 -13.06
CA LEU A 164 13.52 -9.88 -12.07
C LEU A 164 13.47 -8.94 -10.87
N MET A 165 13.23 -7.65 -11.12
CA MET A 165 13.05 -6.66 -10.06
C MET A 165 11.85 -7.00 -9.16
N GLU A 166 10.76 -7.53 -9.72
CA GLU A 166 9.62 -8.01 -8.95
C GLU A 166 10.03 -9.13 -7.98
N ALA A 167 10.75 -10.15 -8.45
CA ALA A 167 11.21 -11.24 -7.60
C ALA A 167 12.16 -10.75 -6.49
N VAL A 168 13.04 -9.79 -6.80
CA VAL A 168 13.97 -9.18 -5.83
C VAL A 168 13.22 -8.39 -4.76
N ILE A 169 12.30 -7.49 -5.15
CA ILE A 169 11.51 -6.69 -4.21
C ILE A 169 10.61 -7.60 -3.37
N TRP A 170 10.02 -8.62 -3.99
CA TRP A 170 9.17 -9.58 -3.29
C TRP A 170 9.95 -10.40 -2.25
N PHE A 171 11.18 -10.86 -2.58
CA PHE A 171 12.08 -11.47 -1.60
C PHE A 171 12.41 -10.51 -0.45
N LEU A 172 12.86 -9.28 -0.76
CA LEU A 172 13.28 -8.31 0.25
C LEU A 172 12.14 -7.90 1.18
N ALA A 173 10.92 -7.75 0.64
CA ALA A 173 9.74 -7.41 1.44
C ALA A 173 9.47 -8.47 2.52
N ARG A 174 9.57 -9.75 2.15
CA ARG A 174 9.38 -10.89 3.07
C ARG A 174 10.56 -11.05 4.01
N TRP A 175 11.78 -10.86 3.51
CA TRP A 175 13.00 -10.98 4.29
C TRP A 175 13.07 -9.93 5.39
N VAL A 176 12.84 -8.65 5.06
CA VAL A 176 12.76 -7.54 6.03
C VAL A 176 11.69 -7.80 7.08
N ALA A 177 10.52 -8.28 6.64
CA ALA A 177 9.43 -8.61 7.55
C ALA A 177 9.74 -9.82 8.46
N THR A 178 10.68 -10.69 8.12
CA THR A 178 10.95 -11.92 8.88
C THR A 178 12.22 -11.83 9.74
N TYR A 179 13.28 -11.23 9.21
CA TYR A 179 14.62 -11.26 9.81
C TYR A 179 15.05 -9.94 10.47
N LEU A 180 14.39 -8.81 10.18
CA LEU A 180 14.61 -7.54 10.89
C LEU A 180 13.63 -7.35 12.07
N VAL A 181 13.19 -8.46 12.70
CA VAL A 181 12.38 -8.43 13.93
C VAL A 181 13.30 -8.13 15.13
N PRO A 182 12.96 -7.20 16.03
CA PRO A 182 13.72 -7.03 17.28
C PRO A 182 13.57 -8.22 18.23
N LEU A 183 14.67 -8.55 18.91
CA LEU A 183 14.85 -9.70 19.81
C LEU A 183 13.86 -9.79 20.99
N ASP A 184 13.13 -8.72 21.34
CA ASP A 184 12.24 -8.71 22.51
C ASP A 184 11.01 -9.62 22.35
N VAL A 185 10.54 -9.87 21.13
CA VAL A 185 9.48 -10.88 20.86
C VAL A 185 10.02 -12.31 21.04
N SER A 186 11.32 -12.51 20.82
CA SER A 186 11.96 -13.82 21.00
C SER A 186 12.11 -14.22 22.46
N ARG A 187 12.16 -13.24 23.39
CA ARG A 187 12.36 -13.47 24.83
C ARG A 187 11.13 -14.01 25.56
N GLU A 188 9.91 -13.69 25.13
CA GLU A 188 8.70 -14.25 25.77
C GLU A 188 8.58 -15.76 25.54
N ILE A 189 9.09 -16.27 24.41
CA ILE A 189 9.09 -17.69 24.06
C ILE A 189 10.23 -18.46 24.77
N ASP A 190 11.28 -17.77 25.22
CA ASP A 190 12.43 -18.38 25.92
C ASP A 190 12.09 -18.94 27.32
N SER A 191 10.88 -18.68 27.83
CA SER A 191 10.42 -19.20 29.13
C SER A 191 10.00 -20.68 29.11
N VAL A 192 9.86 -21.30 27.93
CA VAL A 192 9.34 -22.69 27.79
C VAL A 192 10.26 -23.58 26.92
N GLY A 193 11.45 -23.89 27.44
CA GLY A 193 12.10 -25.20 27.21
C GLY A 193 13.10 -25.39 26.05
N ARG A 194 14.08 -26.24 26.33
CA ARG A 194 15.15 -26.86 25.48
C ARG A 194 16.42 -26.02 25.21
N HIS A 195 17.45 -26.27 26.03
CA HIS A 195 18.77 -25.60 26.01
C HIS A 195 19.63 -25.80 24.75
N GLY A 196 19.37 -26.82 23.91
CA GLY A 196 20.20 -27.11 22.72
C GLY A 196 19.81 -26.35 21.44
N SER A 197 18.53 -26.00 21.28
CA SER A 197 18.01 -25.24 20.11
C SER A 197 18.11 -23.72 20.28
N GLN A 198 18.62 -23.25 21.42
CA GLN A 198 18.69 -21.83 21.74
C GLN A 198 19.82 -21.09 21.01
N HIS A 199 20.90 -21.77 20.60
CA HIS A 199 22.05 -21.08 20.01
C HIS A 199 21.80 -20.66 18.55
N SER A 200 21.41 -21.59 17.67
CA SER A 200 21.02 -21.28 16.28
C SER A 200 19.87 -20.27 16.22
N ARG A 201 18.87 -20.40 17.10
CA ARG A 201 17.76 -19.45 17.22
C ARG A 201 18.24 -18.05 17.62
N LYS A 202 19.19 -17.92 18.56
CA LYS A 202 19.76 -16.61 18.94
C LYS A 202 20.56 -16.00 17.80
N LEU A 203 21.40 -16.79 17.13
CA LEU A 203 22.20 -16.34 15.97
C LEU A 203 21.31 -15.83 14.84
N LEU A 204 20.26 -16.56 14.48
CA LEU A 204 19.32 -16.17 13.42
C LEU A 204 18.49 -14.93 13.76
N ASN A 205 18.26 -14.65 15.05
CA ASN A 205 17.54 -13.44 15.47
C ASN A 205 18.45 -12.22 15.64
N SER A 206 19.76 -12.41 15.81
CA SER A 206 20.71 -11.30 16.03
C SER A 206 21.49 -10.90 14.78
N PHE A 207 21.75 -11.82 13.83
CA PHE A 207 22.74 -11.59 12.76
C PHE A 207 22.49 -10.34 11.90
N ALA A 208 21.22 -9.98 11.72
CA ALA A 208 20.87 -8.82 10.92
C ALA A 208 21.12 -7.52 11.68
N TRP A 209 21.11 -7.52 13.01
CA TRP A 209 21.41 -6.34 13.84
C TRP A 209 22.87 -6.29 14.28
N ASP A 210 23.55 -7.43 14.32
CA ASP A 210 24.97 -7.52 14.61
C ASP A 210 25.77 -6.73 13.55
N ASN A 211 26.69 -5.88 13.99
CA ASN A 211 27.53 -5.01 13.14
C ASN A 211 26.79 -3.98 12.25
N ASN A 212 25.61 -3.49 12.65
CA ASN A 212 24.80 -2.48 11.92
C ASN A 212 24.41 -2.90 10.49
N GLN A 213 24.48 -4.19 10.15
CA GLN A 213 24.16 -4.67 8.80
C GLN A 213 22.69 -4.43 8.43
N GLY A 214 21.78 -4.47 9.41
CA GLY A 214 20.35 -4.25 9.23
C GLY A 214 20.04 -2.80 8.85
N GLU A 215 20.78 -1.84 9.40
CA GLU A 215 20.68 -0.43 8.99
C GLU A 215 21.09 -0.25 7.53
N LEU A 216 22.17 -0.91 7.11
CA LEU A 216 22.63 -0.90 5.72
C LEU A 216 21.60 -1.54 4.77
N VAL A 217 20.94 -2.63 5.20
CA VAL A 217 19.87 -3.26 4.41
C VAL A 217 18.67 -2.33 4.29
N LEU A 218 18.29 -1.62 5.37
CA LEU A 218 17.19 -0.67 5.34
C LEU A 218 17.49 0.52 4.42
N ASP A 219 18.71 1.06 4.47
CA ASP A 219 19.15 2.12 3.56
C ASP A 219 19.08 1.66 2.09
N PHE A 220 19.63 0.47 1.82
CA PHE A 220 19.56 -0.16 0.50
C PHE A 220 18.11 -0.37 0.03
N VAL A 221 17.21 -0.84 0.89
CA VAL A 221 15.80 -1.07 0.57
C VAL A 221 15.09 0.23 0.16
N VAL A 222 15.39 1.34 0.83
CA VAL A 222 14.85 2.66 0.48
C VAL A 222 15.39 3.14 -0.87
N LEU A 223 16.70 3.04 -1.09
CA LEU A 223 17.32 3.40 -2.37
C LEU A 223 16.78 2.57 -3.53
N MET A 224 16.63 1.26 -3.33
CA MET A 224 16.06 0.36 -4.32
C MET A 224 14.58 0.69 -4.61
N SER A 225 13.81 1.06 -3.59
CA SER A 225 12.42 1.51 -3.77
C SER A 225 12.37 2.78 -4.64
N MET A 226 13.29 3.73 -4.43
CA MET A 226 13.42 4.90 -5.30
C MET A 226 13.77 4.53 -6.75
N VAL A 227 14.67 3.57 -6.96
CA VAL A 227 15.00 3.07 -8.31
C VAL A 227 13.79 2.41 -8.97
N ALA A 228 13.06 1.57 -8.25
CA ALA A 228 11.86 0.89 -8.74
C ALA A 228 10.77 1.90 -9.17
N LEU A 229 10.53 2.92 -8.34
CA LEU A 229 9.54 3.96 -8.62
C LEU A 229 9.93 4.86 -9.80
N THR A 230 11.22 5.15 -10.01
CA THR A 230 11.64 6.14 -11.01
C THR A 230 12.03 5.55 -12.36
N THR A 231 12.57 4.33 -12.38
CA THR A 231 13.15 3.71 -13.59
C THR A 231 12.13 2.86 -14.36
N TYR A 232 11.22 2.17 -13.67
CA TYR A 232 10.28 1.21 -14.27
C TYR A 232 8.88 1.81 -14.43
N GLN A 233 8.78 2.93 -15.14
CA GLN A 233 7.50 3.61 -15.37
C GLN A 233 6.55 2.71 -16.20
N GLY A 234 5.31 2.57 -15.73
CA GLY A 234 4.29 1.74 -16.39
C GLY A 234 4.10 0.37 -15.76
N GLU A 235 5.07 -0.12 -14.98
CA GLU A 235 5.01 -1.41 -14.29
C GLU A 235 4.22 -1.31 -12.98
N ILE A 236 2.89 -1.27 -13.09
CA ILE A 236 1.99 -0.99 -11.95
C ILE A 236 2.14 -2.04 -10.83
N GLU A 237 2.32 -3.32 -11.17
CA GLU A 237 2.45 -4.39 -10.17
C GLU A 237 3.75 -4.25 -9.35
N LEU A 238 4.89 -4.10 -10.03
CA LEU A 238 6.19 -3.82 -9.42
C LEU A 238 6.15 -2.57 -8.52
N GLN A 239 5.64 -1.45 -9.05
CA GLN A 239 5.67 -0.19 -8.33
C GLN A 239 4.65 -0.15 -7.18
N GLN A 240 3.41 -0.61 -7.42
CA GLN A 240 2.32 -0.41 -6.47
C GLN A 240 2.24 -1.55 -5.47
N THR A 241 2.08 -2.77 -5.97
CA THR A 241 1.84 -3.94 -5.13
C THR A 241 3.11 -4.31 -4.39
N LEU A 242 4.24 -4.42 -5.08
CA LEU A 242 5.46 -4.92 -4.47
C LEU A 242 6.23 -3.82 -3.74
N THR A 243 6.52 -2.70 -4.38
CA THR A 243 7.35 -1.65 -3.77
C THR A 243 6.62 -0.91 -2.65
N CYS A 244 5.45 -0.33 -2.94
CA CYS A 244 4.72 0.45 -1.93
C CYS A 244 4.00 -0.43 -0.90
N GLN A 245 3.16 -1.36 -1.34
CA GLN A 245 2.25 -2.10 -0.44
C GLN A 245 2.90 -3.27 0.30
N LYS A 246 4.02 -3.83 -0.20
CA LYS A 246 4.71 -4.94 0.45
C LYS A 246 6.03 -4.49 1.08
N LEU A 247 6.97 -3.93 0.30
CA LEU A 247 8.31 -3.59 0.78
C LEU A 247 8.33 -2.38 1.73
N LEU A 248 7.92 -1.19 1.26
CA LEU A 248 7.91 0.00 2.10
C LEU A 248 6.94 -0.14 3.28
N ALA A 249 5.77 -0.75 3.03
CA ALA A 249 4.81 -1.04 4.09
C ALA A 249 5.37 -2.00 5.16
N SER A 250 6.19 -3.00 4.80
CA SER A 250 6.77 -3.91 5.80
C SER A 250 7.79 -3.21 6.69
N VAL A 251 8.55 -2.27 6.13
CA VAL A 251 9.49 -1.41 6.86
C VAL A 251 8.74 -0.51 7.85
N VAL A 252 7.66 0.13 7.41
CA VAL A 252 6.91 1.11 8.21
C VAL A 252 5.98 0.47 9.24
N ARG A 253 5.40 -0.71 8.95
CA ARG A 253 4.47 -1.40 9.86
C ARG A 253 5.08 -1.65 11.24
N ARG A 254 6.40 -1.80 11.32
CA ARG A 254 7.13 -2.12 12.56
C ARG A 254 7.78 -0.89 13.15
N LYS A 255 7.35 -0.50 14.34
CA LYS A 255 7.88 0.67 15.07
C LYS A 255 9.41 0.66 15.22
N HIS A 256 10.01 -0.50 15.49
CA HIS A 256 11.47 -0.61 15.65
C HIS A 256 12.20 -0.28 14.34
N THR A 257 11.95 -1.05 13.28
CA THR A 257 12.56 -0.88 11.95
C THR A 257 12.32 0.51 11.40
N CYS A 258 11.08 0.98 11.49
CA CYS A 258 10.65 2.31 11.08
C CYS A 258 11.37 3.44 11.85
N ALA A 259 11.64 3.28 13.16
CA ALA A 259 12.37 4.28 13.94
C ALA A 259 13.82 4.47 13.48
N TYR A 260 14.47 3.44 12.94
CA TYR A 260 15.79 3.56 12.31
C TYR A 260 15.67 4.17 10.92
N VAL A 261 14.74 3.69 10.10
CA VAL A 261 14.58 4.15 8.71
C VAL A 261 14.32 5.65 8.63
N VAL A 262 13.50 6.21 9.52
CA VAL A 262 13.21 7.65 9.52
C VAL A 262 14.45 8.51 9.82
N GLN A 263 15.50 7.94 10.42
CA GLN A 263 16.77 8.63 10.67
C GLN A 263 17.71 8.61 9.47
N LEU A 264 17.49 7.72 8.50
CA LEU A 264 18.35 7.57 7.32
C LEU A 264 18.19 8.74 6.34
N ASP A 265 19.30 9.16 5.73
CA ASP A 265 19.30 10.21 4.73
C ASP A 265 18.55 9.78 3.46
N SER A 266 18.64 8.52 3.05
CA SER A 266 17.88 7.98 1.91
C SER A 266 16.37 8.11 2.09
N TRP A 267 15.86 7.91 3.31
CA TRP A 267 14.43 8.10 3.61
C TRP A 267 14.05 9.58 3.56
N ARG A 268 14.91 10.45 4.10
CA ARG A 268 14.71 11.91 4.02
C ARG A 268 14.71 12.38 2.57
N ASP A 269 15.56 11.82 1.72
CA ASP A 269 15.60 12.13 0.29
C ASP A 269 14.34 11.65 -0.44
N LEU A 270 13.84 10.44 -0.12
CA LEU A 270 12.56 9.94 -0.63
C LEU A 270 11.39 10.86 -0.21
N THR A 271 11.31 11.22 1.07
CA THR A 271 10.25 12.11 1.57
C THR A 271 10.32 13.51 0.97
N ARG A 272 11.52 14.06 0.81
CA ARG A 272 11.73 15.36 0.14
C ARG A 272 11.35 15.28 -1.34
N ALA A 273 11.80 14.24 -2.05
CA ALA A 273 11.41 14.01 -3.44
C ALA A 273 9.89 13.83 -3.60
N PHE A 274 9.22 13.23 -2.62
CA PHE A 274 7.77 13.15 -2.60
C PHE A 274 7.11 14.51 -2.35
N ALA A 275 7.55 15.25 -1.33
CA ALA A 275 6.96 16.53 -0.94
C ALA A 275 7.19 17.63 -2.00
N SER A 276 8.41 17.74 -2.54
CA SER A 276 8.81 18.82 -3.46
C SER A 276 8.91 18.41 -4.93
N GLY A 277 9.01 17.12 -5.24
CA GLY A 277 9.51 16.65 -6.53
C GLY A 277 8.44 16.49 -7.60
N ARG A 278 8.70 17.11 -8.78
CA ARG A 278 8.03 16.83 -10.06
C ARG A 278 8.27 15.39 -10.55
N SER A 279 9.37 14.76 -10.14
CA SER A 279 9.79 13.44 -10.61
C SER A 279 8.84 12.32 -10.20
N LEU A 280 8.19 12.42 -9.04
CA LEU A 280 7.22 11.43 -8.56
C LEU A 280 5.77 11.78 -8.93
N PHE A 281 5.53 12.90 -9.63
CA PHE A 281 4.21 13.22 -10.17
C PHE A 281 3.85 12.37 -11.38
N SER A 282 4.81 11.81 -12.12
CA SER A 282 4.53 10.91 -13.24
C SER A 282 3.95 9.55 -12.80
N LEU A 283 4.01 9.24 -11.50
CA LEU A 283 3.43 8.03 -10.95
C LEU A 283 1.89 8.08 -11.02
N SER A 284 1.26 6.93 -11.25
CA SER A 284 -0.20 6.83 -11.25
C SER A 284 -0.82 7.31 -9.92
N GLY A 285 -2.05 7.83 -9.95
CA GLY A 285 -2.71 8.32 -8.73
C GLY A 285 -2.81 7.27 -7.61
N ARG A 286 -2.97 5.98 -7.96
CA ARG A 286 -3.00 4.89 -6.97
C ARG A 286 -1.65 4.69 -6.28
N LEU A 287 -0.56 4.82 -7.03
CA LEU A 287 0.81 4.77 -6.52
C LEU A 287 1.07 5.90 -5.54
N GLN A 288 0.72 7.13 -5.95
CA GLN A 288 0.90 8.31 -5.11
C GLN A 288 0.13 8.20 -3.78
N ARG A 289 -1.10 7.69 -3.83
CA ARG A 289 -1.89 7.41 -2.63
C ARG A 289 -1.19 6.40 -1.71
N SER A 290 -0.76 5.25 -2.24
CA SER A 290 -0.14 4.20 -1.43
C SER A 290 1.19 4.66 -0.83
N LEU A 291 1.96 5.46 -1.57
CA LEU A 291 3.21 6.03 -1.09
C LEU A 291 2.96 7.07 0.00
N ALA A 292 2.00 7.98 -0.19
CA ALA A 292 1.61 8.95 0.82
C ALA A 292 1.17 8.28 2.12
N GLU A 293 0.34 7.23 2.02
CA GLU A 293 -0.13 6.45 3.16
C GLU A 293 1.02 5.80 3.93
N THR A 294 2.00 5.23 3.22
CA THR A 294 3.16 4.58 3.82
C THR A 294 4.09 5.60 4.47
N LEU A 295 4.40 6.70 3.78
CA LEU A 295 5.27 7.76 4.30
C LEU A 295 4.65 8.47 5.53
N ALA A 296 3.33 8.69 5.51
CA ALA A 296 2.61 9.30 6.64
C ALA A 296 2.52 8.34 7.84
N CYS A 297 2.31 7.04 7.61
CA CYS A 297 2.35 6.03 8.69
C CYS A 297 3.69 6.02 9.45
N ALA A 298 4.81 6.35 8.78
CA ALA A 298 6.13 6.36 9.40
C ALA A 298 6.28 7.39 10.53
N ALA A 299 5.47 8.46 10.51
CA ALA A 299 5.48 9.48 11.55
C ALA A 299 5.19 8.89 12.95
N SER A 300 4.37 7.84 13.02
CA SER A 300 4.00 7.17 14.28
C SER A 300 5.16 6.48 15.00
N CYS A 301 6.22 6.16 14.25
CA CYS A 301 7.41 5.47 14.74
C CYS A 301 8.40 6.44 15.39
N ILE A 302 8.27 7.75 15.13
CA ILE A 302 9.10 8.79 15.72
C ILE A 302 8.71 8.90 17.21
N LYS A 303 9.72 8.75 18.08
CA LYS A 303 9.50 8.72 19.55
C LYS A 303 9.06 10.08 20.08
N ASP A 304 9.67 11.14 19.57
CA ASP A 304 9.35 12.52 19.95
C ASP A 304 8.09 13.00 19.23
N PRO A 305 7.01 13.37 19.94
CA PRO A 305 5.77 13.85 19.34
C PRO A 305 5.98 15.14 18.53
N GLU A 306 6.87 16.04 18.94
CA GLU A 306 7.11 17.29 18.22
C GLU A 306 7.80 17.04 16.88
N ALA A 307 8.84 16.19 16.86
CA ALA A 307 9.47 15.74 15.62
C ALA A 307 8.50 14.94 14.72
N SER A 308 7.58 14.15 15.29
CA SER A 308 6.53 13.44 14.53
C SER A 308 5.60 14.40 13.80
N VAL A 309 5.16 15.43 14.51
CA VAL A 309 4.33 16.51 13.95
C VAL A 309 5.07 17.27 12.86
N GLN A 310 6.33 17.64 13.10
CA GLN A 310 7.14 18.38 12.14
C GLN A 310 7.40 17.56 10.88
N TYR A 311 7.71 16.27 11.01
CA TYR A 311 7.89 15.37 9.87
C TYR A 311 6.66 15.33 8.95
N LEU A 312 5.46 15.23 9.52
CA LEU A 312 4.22 15.26 8.72
C LEU A 312 3.96 16.62 8.09
N ARG A 313 4.29 17.71 8.79
CA ARG A 313 4.19 19.06 8.24
C ARG A 313 5.15 19.25 7.06
N ASP A 314 6.36 18.73 7.15
CA ASP A 314 7.34 18.79 6.06
C ASP A 314 6.92 17.93 4.85
N LEU A 315 6.27 16.79 5.10
CA LEU A 315 5.78 15.89 4.06
C LEU A 315 4.54 16.42 3.34
N MET A 316 3.52 16.82 4.11
CA MET A 316 2.18 17.13 3.60
C MET A 316 1.91 18.63 3.47
N GLY A 317 2.66 19.48 4.19
CA GLY A 317 2.54 20.94 4.11
C GLY A 317 2.73 21.48 2.68
N PRO A 318 3.79 21.09 1.94
CA PRO A 318 3.98 21.50 0.55
C PRO A 318 2.84 21.01 -0.38
N VAL A 319 2.30 19.81 -0.14
CA VAL A 319 1.20 19.24 -0.92
C VAL A 319 -0.09 20.02 -0.71
N ALA A 320 -0.44 20.30 0.55
CA ALA A 320 -1.61 21.09 0.92
C ALA A 320 -1.47 22.55 0.43
N GLY A 321 -0.30 23.16 0.64
CA GLY A 321 0.02 24.51 0.17
C GLY A 321 -0.11 24.64 -1.35
N CYS A 322 0.44 23.69 -2.11
CA CYS A 322 0.33 23.67 -3.56
C CYS A 322 -1.13 23.58 -4.04
N LEU A 323 -1.98 22.79 -3.35
CA LEU A 323 -3.40 22.72 -3.67
C LEU A 323 -4.11 24.05 -3.40
N VAL A 324 -3.82 24.69 -2.26
CA VAL A 324 -4.38 25.98 -1.88
C VAL A 324 -3.95 27.08 -2.85
N GLU A 325 -2.66 27.15 -3.18
CA GLU A 325 -2.11 28.07 -4.16
C GLU A 325 -2.81 27.89 -5.51
N ASN A 326 -2.93 26.66 -6.00
CA ASN A 326 -3.61 26.37 -7.26
C ASN A 326 -5.09 26.77 -7.23
N ALA A 327 -5.80 26.55 -6.12
CA ALA A 327 -7.19 26.97 -5.97
C ALA A 327 -7.35 28.50 -5.93
N SER A 328 -6.34 29.22 -5.42
CA SER A 328 -6.35 30.69 -5.30
C SER A 328 -5.93 31.44 -6.57
N ARG A 329 -5.48 30.74 -7.60
CA ARG A 329 -5.02 31.33 -8.86
C ARG A 329 -6.13 32.10 -9.58
N SER A 330 -5.83 33.35 -9.95
CA SER A 330 -6.77 34.20 -10.70
C SER A 330 -7.09 33.65 -12.11
N ASP A 331 -6.16 32.91 -12.71
CA ASP A 331 -6.29 32.29 -14.03
C ASP A 331 -6.84 30.85 -13.99
N LEU A 332 -7.24 30.36 -12.80
CA LEU A 332 -7.68 28.98 -12.62
C LEU A 332 -8.81 28.60 -13.58
N LYS A 333 -9.81 29.46 -13.80
CA LYS A 333 -10.93 29.17 -14.72
C LYS A 333 -10.48 28.97 -16.18
N SER A 334 -9.41 29.63 -16.61
CA SER A 334 -8.85 29.44 -17.95
C SER A 334 -7.95 28.21 -18.05
N VAL A 335 -7.19 27.92 -16.99
CA VAL A 335 -6.17 26.86 -16.98
C VAL A 335 -6.73 25.50 -16.53
N ALA A 336 -7.87 25.49 -15.83
CA ALA A 336 -8.51 24.28 -15.29
C ALA A 336 -8.87 23.23 -16.35
N HIS A 337 -9.02 23.62 -17.61
CA HIS A 337 -9.30 22.68 -18.70
C HIS A 337 -8.05 21.97 -19.24
N GLN A 338 -6.84 22.41 -18.87
CA GLN A 338 -5.61 21.79 -19.34
C GLN A 338 -5.40 20.42 -18.68
N PRO A 339 -5.06 19.38 -19.46
CA PRO A 339 -4.90 18.02 -18.94
C PRO A 339 -3.82 17.91 -17.86
N ASP A 340 -2.72 18.67 -18.00
CA ASP A 340 -1.63 18.68 -17.02
C ASP A 340 -2.07 19.20 -15.66
N VAL A 341 -2.94 20.22 -15.65
CA VAL A 341 -3.45 20.84 -14.42
C VAL A 341 -4.49 19.93 -13.77
N ILE A 342 -5.37 19.31 -14.57
CA ILE A 342 -6.31 18.28 -14.09
C ILE A 342 -5.54 17.13 -13.43
N TYR A 343 -4.53 16.60 -14.13
CA TYR A 343 -3.70 15.51 -13.64
C TYR A 343 -2.97 15.89 -12.34
N MET A 344 -2.37 17.08 -12.28
CA MET A 344 -1.71 17.59 -11.09
C MET A 344 -2.68 17.69 -9.90
N VAL A 345 -3.89 18.24 -10.09
CA VAL A 345 -4.90 18.34 -9.03
C VAL A 345 -5.32 16.94 -8.55
N CYS A 346 -5.57 16.01 -9.46
CA CYS A 346 -5.89 14.62 -9.10
C CYS A 346 -4.75 13.95 -8.32
N CYS A 347 -3.50 14.20 -8.71
CA CYS A 347 -2.31 13.72 -7.99
C CYS A 347 -2.24 14.27 -6.56
N LEU A 348 -2.40 15.59 -6.39
CA LEU A 348 -2.42 16.22 -5.06
C LEU A 348 -3.54 15.64 -4.19
N LEU A 349 -4.74 15.44 -4.74
CA LEU A 349 -5.87 14.83 -4.03
C LEU A 349 -5.59 13.37 -3.62
N GLU A 350 -4.98 12.55 -4.48
CA GLU A 350 -4.63 11.17 -4.12
C GLU A 350 -3.54 11.11 -3.04
N ARG A 351 -2.58 12.06 -3.02
CA ARG A 351 -1.60 12.18 -1.94
C ARG A 351 -2.25 12.55 -0.61
N LEU A 352 -3.11 13.56 -0.60
CA LEU A 352 -3.88 13.96 0.59
C LEU A 352 -4.75 12.81 1.10
N ARG A 353 -5.32 12.03 0.18
CA ARG A 353 -6.13 10.86 0.48
C ARG A 353 -5.33 9.72 1.12
N GLY A 354 -4.09 9.50 0.68
CA GLY A 354 -3.20 8.54 1.34
C GLY A 354 -2.83 8.99 2.77
N ALA A 355 -2.55 10.28 2.96
CA ALA A 355 -2.31 10.84 4.29
C ALA A 355 -3.54 10.72 5.21
N ALA A 356 -4.75 10.95 4.70
CA ALA A 356 -5.99 10.76 5.45
C ALA A 356 -6.17 9.32 5.94
N ARG A 357 -5.86 8.32 5.11
CA ARG A 357 -5.92 6.89 5.47
C ARG A 357 -4.87 6.48 6.51
N ALA A 358 -3.75 7.19 6.54
CA ALA A 358 -2.67 6.96 7.49
C ALA A 358 -2.91 7.66 8.85
N THR A 359 -4.12 8.15 9.12
CA THR A 359 -4.45 8.79 10.38
C THR A 359 -4.27 7.81 11.55
N GLN A 360 -3.52 8.24 12.56
CA GLN A 360 -3.30 7.50 13.80
C GLN A 360 -3.47 8.45 14.99
N PRO A 361 -3.71 7.94 16.21
CA PRO A 361 -4.02 8.79 17.37
C PRO A 361 -3.00 9.90 17.63
N ARG A 362 -1.71 9.65 17.38
CA ARG A 362 -0.62 10.63 17.57
C ARG A 362 -0.56 11.70 16.49
N THR A 363 -0.90 11.35 15.26
CA THR A 363 -0.72 12.18 14.07
C THR A 363 -2.00 12.90 13.66
N GLN A 364 -3.12 12.56 14.31
CA GLN A 364 -4.45 13.00 13.96
C GLN A 364 -4.58 14.53 13.90
N LYS A 365 -4.18 15.25 14.94
CA LYS A 365 -4.33 16.72 15.00
C LYS A 365 -3.68 17.43 13.81
N VAL A 366 -2.48 17.01 13.43
CA VAL A 366 -1.72 17.60 12.30
C VAL A 366 -2.42 17.32 10.98
N LEU A 367 -2.93 16.10 10.80
CA LEU A 367 -3.68 15.71 9.60
C LEU A 367 -5.02 16.43 9.53
N PHE A 368 -5.67 16.68 10.68
CA PHE A 368 -6.88 17.49 10.74
C PHE A 368 -6.62 18.95 10.39
N GLU A 369 -5.60 19.59 10.96
CA GLU A 369 -5.17 20.96 10.63
C GLU A 369 -4.85 21.11 9.13
N MET A 370 -4.17 20.12 8.56
CA MET A 370 -3.89 20.06 7.12
C MET A 370 -5.19 19.97 6.31
N GLY A 371 -6.11 19.08 6.69
CA GLY A 371 -7.42 18.94 6.05
C GLY A 371 -8.22 20.23 6.11
N HIS A 372 -8.28 20.86 7.28
CA HIS A 372 -8.93 22.15 7.51
C HIS A 372 -8.37 23.25 6.60
N THR A 373 -7.04 23.30 6.41
CA THR A 373 -6.38 24.27 5.54
C THR A 373 -6.84 24.15 4.06
N VAL A 374 -7.10 22.92 3.59
CA VAL A 374 -7.52 22.69 2.20
C VAL A 374 -9.04 22.73 1.99
N MET A 375 -9.86 22.68 3.04
CA MET A 375 -11.33 22.62 2.93
C MET A 375 -11.91 23.71 2.02
N ASN A 376 -11.58 24.98 2.26
CA ASN A 376 -12.09 26.08 1.43
C ASN A 376 -11.66 25.97 -0.03
N SER A 377 -10.41 25.56 -0.27
CA SER A 377 -9.87 25.34 -1.62
C SER A 377 -10.59 24.21 -2.34
N LEU A 378 -10.99 23.14 -1.65
CA LEU A 378 -11.78 22.05 -2.23
C LEU A 378 -13.16 22.53 -2.68
N LEU A 379 -13.81 23.42 -1.93
CA LEU A 379 -15.08 24.02 -2.34
C LEU A 379 -14.92 24.86 -3.61
N THR A 380 -13.87 25.70 -3.68
CA THR A 380 -13.56 26.49 -4.88
C THR A 380 -13.26 25.61 -6.10
N LEU A 381 -12.48 24.53 -5.90
CA LEU A 381 -12.19 23.57 -6.97
C LEU A 381 -13.47 22.87 -7.44
N LEU A 382 -14.37 22.49 -6.55
CA LEU A 382 -15.65 21.88 -6.90
C LEU A 382 -16.51 22.80 -7.79
N GLU A 383 -16.54 24.10 -7.51
CA GLU A 383 -17.26 25.09 -8.31
C GLU A 383 -16.63 25.29 -9.71
N VAL A 384 -15.30 25.34 -9.79
CA VAL A 384 -14.58 25.56 -11.06
C VAL A 384 -14.63 24.32 -11.95
N TYR A 385 -14.41 23.14 -11.38
CA TYR A 385 -14.35 21.86 -12.10
C TYR A 385 -15.73 21.20 -12.30
N LYS A 386 -16.83 21.97 -12.26
CA LYS A 386 -18.21 21.48 -12.43
C LYS A 386 -18.48 20.63 -13.67
N ASN A 387 -17.62 20.69 -14.69
CA ASN A 387 -17.74 19.93 -15.94
C ASN A 387 -16.72 18.79 -16.08
N GLN A 388 -15.85 18.58 -15.08
CA GLN A 388 -14.81 17.55 -15.09
C GLN A 388 -15.13 16.51 -14.01
N SER A 389 -15.76 15.40 -14.42
CA SER A 389 -16.22 14.31 -13.55
C SER A 389 -15.09 13.70 -12.72
N GLU A 390 -13.88 13.59 -13.28
CA GLU A 390 -12.73 12.99 -12.61
C GLU A 390 -12.31 13.77 -11.35
N VAL A 391 -12.22 15.10 -11.44
CA VAL A 391 -11.81 15.96 -10.32
C VAL A 391 -12.89 15.99 -9.24
N ILE A 392 -14.17 16.08 -9.64
CA ILE A 392 -15.31 16.00 -8.70
C ILE A 392 -15.25 14.68 -7.92
N TYR A 393 -15.09 13.57 -8.64
CA TYR A 393 -14.99 12.24 -8.03
C TYR A 393 -13.80 12.13 -7.07
N MET A 394 -12.65 12.70 -7.41
CA MET A 394 -11.47 12.71 -6.54
C MET A 394 -11.67 13.56 -5.28
N ILE A 395 -12.32 14.73 -5.38
CA ILE A 395 -12.66 15.57 -4.22
C ILE A 395 -13.59 14.78 -3.29
N LEU A 396 -14.66 14.20 -3.82
CA LEU A 396 -15.61 13.39 -3.03
C LEU A 396 -14.90 12.23 -2.33
N LYS A 397 -14.04 11.51 -3.04
CA LYS A 397 -13.26 10.41 -2.47
C LYS A 397 -12.28 10.83 -1.38
N PHE A 398 -11.62 11.97 -1.55
CA PHE A 398 -10.75 12.51 -0.52
C PHE A 398 -11.55 12.79 0.74
N VAL A 399 -12.68 13.48 0.62
CA VAL A 399 -13.53 13.81 1.77
C VAL A 399 -14.05 12.55 2.46
N VAL A 400 -14.50 11.53 1.71
CA VAL A 400 -14.90 10.24 2.29
C VAL A 400 -13.79 9.63 3.15
N ASP A 401 -12.58 9.48 2.60
CA ASP A 401 -11.46 8.87 3.30
C ASP A 401 -10.93 9.76 4.45
N PHE A 402 -11.07 11.09 4.33
CA PHE A 402 -10.73 12.03 5.39
C PHE A 402 -11.68 11.91 6.59
N ILE A 403 -12.99 11.86 6.35
CA ILE A 403 -13.94 11.63 7.45
C ILE A 403 -13.72 10.25 8.06
N ASP A 404 -13.54 9.21 7.24
CA ASP A 404 -13.30 7.84 7.71
C ASP A 404 -12.11 7.75 8.67
N GLY A 405 -10.97 8.35 8.29
CA GLY A 405 -9.75 8.33 9.10
C GLY A 405 -9.82 9.20 10.36
N GLN A 406 -10.65 10.24 10.37
CA GLN A 406 -10.74 11.21 11.45
C GLN A 406 -11.89 10.89 12.43
N ALA A 407 -12.95 10.22 11.99
CA ALA A 407 -14.21 10.05 12.72
C ALA A 407 -14.05 9.57 14.17
N VAL A 408 -13.10 8.66 14.42
CA VAL A 408 -12.86 8.05 15.74
C VAL A 408 -12.20 9.04 16.74
N PHE A 409 -11.58 10.10 16.25
CA PHE A 409 -10.70 10.96 17.06
C PHE A 409 -11.18 12.40 17.23
N LEU A 410 -12.24 12.79 16.52
CA LEU A 410 -12.71 14.18 16.48
C LEU A 410 -13.31 14.61 17.82
N ASP A 411 -13.03 15.85 18.21
CA ASP A 411 -13.78 16.53 19.26
C ASP A 411 -15.06 17.20 18.72
N GLY A 412 -15.98 17.61 19.60
CA GLY A 412 -17.25 18.22 19.17
C GLY A 412 -17.10 19.50 18.34
N LYS A 413 -16.03 20.28 18.51
CA LYS A 413 -15.78 21.50 17.71
C LYS A 413 -15.28 21.12 16.32
N GLU A 414 -14.33 20.20 16.24
CA GLU A 414 -13.79 19.66 15.00
C GLU A 414 -14.89 18.97 14.19
N THR A 415 -15.78 18.22 14.85
CA THR A 415 -16.96 17.62 14.21
C THR A 415 -17.88 18.69 13.63
N SER A 416 -18.20 19.77 14.38
CA SER A 416 -19.05 20.86 13.87
C SER A 416 -18.45 21.52 12.62
N VAL A 417 -17.14 21.78 12.61
CA VAL A 417 -16.45 22.35 11.44
C VAL A 417 -16.57 21.41 10.24
N LEU A 418 -16.32 20.12 10.44
CA LEU A 418 -16.41 19.11 9.39
C LEU A 418 -17.82 18.97 8.82
N MET A 419 -18.85 19.00 9.68
CA MET A 419 -20.25 18.93 9.25
C MET A 419 -20.66 20.16 8.43
N SER A 420 -20.24 21.36 8.85
CA SER A 420 -20.49 22.59 8.09
C SER A 420 -19.85 22.56 6.70
N PHE A 421 -18.63 22.00 6.61
CA PHE A 421 -17.94 21.81 5.34
C PHE A 421 -18.67 20.80 4.44
N CYS A 422 -19.08 19.65 4.99
CA CYS A 422 -19.82 18.63 4.24
C CYS A 422 -21.14 19.16 3.71
N LEU A 423 -21.89 19.91 4.52
CA LEU A 423 -23.14 20.54 4.10
C LEU A 423 -22.92 21.46 2.89
N ARG A 424 -21.92 22.35 2.96
CA ARG A 424 -21.60 23.28 1.89
C ARG A 424 -21.12 22.56 0.62
N LEU A 425 -20.32 21.51 0.78
CA LEU A 425 -19.86 20.66 -0.32
C LEU A 425 -21.05 19.98 -1.03
N LEU A 426 -21.99 19.42 -0.27
CA LEU A 426 -23.20 18.78 -0.79
C LEU A 426 -24.09 19.80 -1.53
N GLN A 427 -24.28 20.99 -0.96
CA GLN A 427 -25.04 22.07 -1.60
C GLN A 427 -24.44 22.51 -2.94
N ILE A 428 -23.11 22.69 -3.01
CA ILE A 428 -22.43 23.04 -4.26
C ILE A 428 -22.58 21.91 -5.29
N TYR A 429 -22.35 20.65 -4.89
CA TYR A 429 -22.53 19.49 -5.77
C TYR A 429 -23.96 19.42 -6.34
N SER A 430 -24.96 19.62 -5.48
CA SER A 430 -26.38 19.64 -5.81
C SER A 430 -26.70 20.71 -6.87
N SER A 431 -26.25 21.95 -6.64
CA SER A 431 -26.52 23.08 -7.52
C SER A 431 -26.02 22.90 -8.96
N HIS A 432 -24.95 22.11 -9.14
CA HIS A 432 -24.31 21.91 -10.44
C HIS A 432 -24.71 20.62 -11.15
N ASN A 433 -25.15 19.60 -10.42
CA ASN A 433 -25.40 18.27 -10.97
C ASN A 433 -26.88 17.90 -11.09
N ILE A 434 -27.78 18.50 -10.30
CA ILE A 434 -29.23 18.23 -10.40
C ILE A 434 -29.80 18.69 -11.76
N GLY A 435 -29.37 19.83 -12.27
CA GLY A 435 -29.81 20.35 -13.58
C GLY A 435 -29.31 19.55 -14.79
N LYS A 436 -28.21 18.81 -14.67
CA LYS A 436 -27.63 17.99 -15.75
C LYS A 436 -28.39 16.66 -15.98
N VAL A 437 -29.19 16.23 -15.01
CA VAL A 437 -30.01 15.00 -15.10
C VAL A 437 -31.10 15.12 -16.18
N MET A 438 -31.52 16.34 -16.51
CA MET A 438 -32.62 16.61 -17.45
C MET A 438 -32.19 16.62 -18.94
N LEU A 439 -30.88 16.69 -19.23
CA LEU A 439 -30.36 16.94 -20.59
C LEU A 439 -29.69 15.72 -21.26
N SER A 440 -29.48 14.61 -20.56
CA SER A 440 -28.84 13.41 -21.14
C SER A 440 -29.87 12.51 -21.86
N LEU A 441 -30.32 12.95 -23.04
CA LEU A 441 -31.34 12.28 -23.88
C LEU A 441 -30.78 11.43 -25.04
N SER A 442 -29.46 11.28 -25.19
CA SER A 442 -28.85 10.44 -26.24
C SER A 442 -28.32 9.11 -25.68
N SER A 443 -28.53 8.03 -26.44
CA SER A 443 -28.34 6.64 -25.98
C SER A 443 -26.89 6.21 -25.74
N THR A 444 -25.91 6.79 -26.45
CA THR A 444 -24.47 6.52 -26.29
C THR A 444 -23.82 7.31 -25.14
N LEU A 445 -24.24 8.55 -24.92
CA LEU A 445 -23.82 9.35 -23.75
C LEU A 445 -24.44 8.87 -22.43
N ARG A 446 -25.46 8.00 -22.52
CA ARG A 446 -26.16 7.46 -21.36
C ARG A 446 -25.29 6.47 -20.57
N SER A 447 -24.48 5.63 -21.21
CA SER A 447 -23.64 4.64 -20.51
C SER A 447 -22.44 5.26 -19.80
N GLU A 448 -21.73 6.19 -20.43
CA GLU A 448 -20.60 6.91 -19.83
C GLU A 448 -21.07 7.85 -18.71
N SER A 449 -22.13 8.64 -18.95
CA SER A 449 -22.73 9.48 -17.91
C SER A 449 -23.26 8.65 -16.73
N GLN A 450 -23.83 7.46 -16.98
CA GLN A 450 -24.24 6.55 -15.90
C GLN A 450 -23.05 6.00 -15.11
N SER A 451 -21.92 5.70 -15.75
CA SER A 451 -20.69 5.23 -15.09
C SER A 451 -20.07 6.31 -14.20
N GLU A 452 -20.05 7.56 -14.65
CA GLU A 452 -19.58 8.70 -13.86
C GLU A 452 -20.51 8.99 -12.69
N LYS A 453 -21.83 9.08 -12.94
CA LYS A 453 -22.86 9.25 -11.90
C LYS A 453 -22.78 8.13 -10.87
N TYR A 454 -22.58 6.89 -11.29
CA TYR A 454 -22.40 5.73 -10.40
C TYR A 454 -21.21 5.92 -9.45
N LYS A 455 -20.07 6.42 -9.95
CA LYS A 455 -18.86 6.65 -9.13
C LYS A 455 -19.10 7.73 -8.07
N ASP A 456 -19.67 8.87 -8.47
CA ASP A 456 -19.96 9.99 -7.58
C ASP A 456 -20.99 9.61 -6.52
N LEU A 457 -22.10 9.01 -6.96
CA LEU A 457 -23.18 8.57 -6.08
C LEU A 457 -22.68 7.58 -5.03
N ARG A 458 -21.80 6.65 -5.42
CA ARG A 458 -21.18 5.73 -4.48
C ARG A 458 -20.29 6.44 -3.46
N ALA A 459 -19.56 7.48 -3.87
CA ALA A 459 -18.76 8.29 -2.95
C ALA A 459 -19.66 9.06 -1.98
N LEU A 460 -20.76 9.66 -2.46
CA LEU A 460 -21.75 10.36 -1.63
C LEU A 460 -22.43 9.44 -0.62
N LEU A 461 -22.85 8.24 -1.04
CA LEU A 461 -23.46 7.25 -0.12
C LEU A 461 -22.49 6.86 1.00
N ARG A 462 -21.21 6.65 0.67
CA ARG A 462 -20.17 6.36 1.66
C ARG A 462 -19.91 7.55 2.58
N LEU A 463 -19.91 8.76 2.03
CA LEU A 463 -19.75 9.99 2.80
C LEU A 463 -20.83 10.09 3.87
N LEU A 464 -22.09 9.93 3.46
CA LEU A 464 -23.25 9.97 4.36
C LEU A 464 -23.19 8.82 5.38
N THR A 465 -22.77 7.62 4.96
CA THR A 465 -22.61 6.49 5.87
C THR A 465 -21.56 6.78 6.94
N ASN A 466 -20.42 7.36 6.56
CA ASN A 466 -19.35 7.70 7.48
C ASN A 466 -19.77 8.82 8.44
N ILE A 467 -20.52 9.82 7.96
CA ILE A 467 -21.13 10.87 8.81
C ILE A 467 -22.11 10.27 9.83
N CYS A 468 -22.84 9.22 9.45
CA CYS A 468 -23.77 8.50 10.33
C CYS A 468 -23.09 7.52 11.30
N SER A 469 -21.76 7.38 11.27
CA SER A 469 -21.05 6.43 12.13
C SER A 469 -21.22 6.80 13.61
N LYS A 470 -21.41 5.77 14.46
CA LYS A 470 -21.77 5.92 15.88
C LYS A 470 -20.81 6.79 16.69
N ASP A 471 -19.52 6.81 16.33
CA ASP A 471 -18.49 7.56 17.06
C ASP A 471 -18.67 9.08 16.92
N LEU A 472 -19.06 9.57 15.74
CA LEU A 472 -19.34 11.00 15.50
C LEU A 472 -20.58 11.50 16.27
N VAL A 473 -21.50 10.59 16.59
CA VAL A 473 -22.80 10.90 17.21
C VAL A 473 -22.66 11.10 18.72
N GLY A 474 -21.79 10.32 19.38
CA GLY A 474 -21.55 10.42 20.82
C GLY A 474 -20.98 11.79 21.22
N PHE A 475 -20.10 12.38 20.42
CA PHE A 475 -19.44 13.64 20.78
C PHE A 475 -20.32 14.89 20.61
N LEU A 476 -21.29 14.85 19.70
CA LEU A 476 -22.20 15.99 19.47
C LEU A 476 -23.43 15.99 20.38
N SER A 477 -23.83 14.81 20.89
CA SER A 477 -24.91 14.73 21.89
C SER A 477 -24.51 15.32 23.25
N ASP A 478 -23.21 15.36 23.57
CA ASP A 478 -22.67 16.03 24.75
C ASP A 478 -22.39 17.53 24.54
N SER A 479 -22.32 18.01 23.29
CA SER A 479 -21.97 19.39 22.99
C SER A 479 -23.21 20.24 22.68
N ASN A 480 -23.76 20.90 23.71
CA ASN A 480 -24.73 21.99 23.56
C ASN A 480 -24.07 23.25 22.95
N ILE A 481 -23.57 23.15 21.72
CA ILE A 481 -22.97 24.27 20.99
C ILE A 481 -24.08 24.89 20.13
N GLU A 482 -24.57 26.06 20.54
CA GLU A 482 -25.53 26.84 19.75
C GLU A 482 -24.93 27.19 18.37
N GLY A 483 -25.64 26.81 17.29
CA GLY A 483 -25.28 27.17 15.91
C GLY A 483 -24.46 26.14 15.12
N SER A 484 -24.14 24.96 15.67
CA SER A 484 -23.61 23.86 14.86
C SER A 484 -24.72 23.23 14.00
N PRO A 485 -24.50 22.95 12.71
CA PRO A 485 -25.49 22.23 11.90
C PRO A 485 -25.74 20.87 12.55
N ASP A 486 -27.02 20.57 12.82
CA ASP A 486 -27.40 19.25 13.31
C ASP A 486 -26.94 18.22 12.27
N ILE A 487 -26.30 17.12 12.69
CA ILE A 487 -25.98 15.98 11.82
C ILE A 487 -27.20 15.60 10.96
N ALA A 488 -28.40 15.75 11.54
CA ALA A 488 -29.66 15.62 10.83
C ALA A 488 -29.74 16.44 9.55
N GLU A 489 -29.41 17.72 9.60
CA GLU A 489 -29.52 18.63 8.47
C GLU A 489 -28.58 18.20 7.33
N VAL A 490 -27.34 17.80 7.67
CA VAL A 490 -26.38 17.28 6.69
C VAL A 490 -26.88 15.98 6.07
N ILE A 491 -27.44 15.08 6.88
CA ILE A 491 -28.04 13.82 6.43
C ILE A 491 -29.25 14.09 5.52
N TYR A 492 -30.15 14.99 5.91
CA TYR A 492 -31.36 15.31 5.17
C TYR A 492 -31.03 15.92 3.81
N VAL A 493 -30.16 16.93 3.79
CA VAL A 493 -29.69 17.54 2.55
C VAL A 493 -28.98 16.49 1.70
N GLY A 494 -28.15 15.64 2.31
CA GLY A 494 -27.50 14.52 1.64
C GLY A 494 -28.47 13.54 0.97
N LEU A 495 -29.50 13.09 1.69
CA LEU A 495 -30.53 12.19 1.18
C LEU A 495 -31.39 12.86 0.10
N ASP A 496 -31.77 14.12 0.29
CA ASP A 496 -32.54 14.88 -0.70
C ASP A 496 -31.77 15.04 -2.02
N ILE A 497 -30.43 15.12 -1.95
CA ILE A 497 -29.56 15.15 -3.13
C ILE A 497 -29.41 13.76 -3.77
N VAL A 498 -29.19 12.73 -2.96
CA VAL A 498 -28.84 11.38 -3.43
C VAL A 498 -30.06 10.61 -3.95
N THR A 499 -31.21 10.70 -3.28
CA THR A 499 -32.42 9.93 -3.60
C THR A 499 -32.96 10.19 -5.02
N PRO A 500 -33.04 11.44 -5.52
CA PRO A 500 -33.43 11.69 -6.91
C PRO A 500 -32.43 11.20 -7.96
N LEU A 501 -31.16 11.00 -7.57
CA LEU A 501 -30.11 10.54 -8.46
C LEU A 501 -30.06 9.00 -8.57
N ILE A 502 -30.67 8.28 -7.61
CA ILE A 502 -30.78 6.83 -7.63
C ILE A 502 -31.93 6.41 -8.56
N SER A 503 -31.58 5.73 -9.65
CA SER A 503 -32.56 5.09 -10.54
C SER A 503 -32.55 3.58 -10.39
N LEU A 504 -33.64 2.92 -10.77
CA LEU A 504 -33.73 1.44 -10.76
C LEU A 504 -32.63 0.78 -11.62
N ASP A 505 -32.19 1.44 -12.69
CA ASP A 505 -31.08 0.97 -13.51
C ASP A 505 -29.73 1.04 -12.78
N LEU A 506 -29.52 2.07 -11.95
CA LEU A 506 -28.31 2.19 -11.14
C LEU A 506 -28.28 1.16 -9.99
N LEU A 507 -29.45 0.78 -9.45
CA LEU A 507 -29.53 -0.26 -8.42
C LEU A 507 -29.19 -1.67 -8.92
N LYS A 508 -29.13 -1.90 -10.24
CA LYS A 508 -28.61 -3.15 -10.82
C LYS A 508 -27.12 -3.35 -10.51
N TYR A 509 -26.38 -2.28 -10.21
CA TYR A 509 -24.98 -2.40 -9.82
C TYR A 509 -24.87 -2.85 -8.35
N PRO A 510 -24.33 -4.06 -8.05
CA PRO A 510 -24.42 -4.67 -6.72
C PRO A 510 -23.68 -3.86 -5.64
N LYS A 511 -22.57 -3.21 -6.00
CA LYS A 511 -21.78 -2.39 -5.07
C LYS A 511 -22.52 -1.11 -4.65
N LEU A 512 -23.25 -0.47 -5.56
CA LEU A 512 -24.02 0.73 -5.25
C LEU A 512 -25.27 0.37 -4.44
N SER A 513 -25.99 -0.66 -4.86
CA SER A 513 -27.15 -1.19 -4.12
C SER A 513 -26.79 -1.51 -2.67
N ARG A 514 -25.67 -2.23 -2.46
CA ARG A 514 -25.17 -2.50 -1.11
C ARG A 514 -24.86 -1.22 -0.33
N ASP A 515 -24.11 -0.29 -0.91
CA ASP A 515 -23.74 0.96 -0.23
C ASP A 515 -24.99 1.82 0.10
N TYR A 516 -26.05 1.78 -0.73
CA TYR A 516 -27.35 2.42 -0.46
C TYR A 516 -28.12 1.77 0.69
N PHE A 517 -28.31 0.45 0.65
CA PHE A 517 -29.05 -0.26 1.70
C PHE A 517 -28.31 -0.24 3.05
N VAL A 518 -26.98 -0.19 3.04
CA VAL A 518 -26.18 0.00 4.28
C VAL A 518 -26.46 1.36 4.91
N LEU A 519 -26.53 2.43 4.12
CA LEU A 519 -26.89 3.76 4.61
C LEU A 519 -28.31 3.76 5.18
N MET A 520 -29.28 3.21 4.44
CA MET A 520 -30.68 3.16 4.90
C MET A 520 -30.85 2.33 6.17
N SER A 521 -30.17 1.18 6.29
CA SER A 521 -30.15 0.38 7.53
C SER A 521 -29.60 1.19 8.70
N HIS A 522 -28.45 1.84 8.52
CA HIS A 522 -27.86 2.69 9.56
C HIS A 522 -28.79 3.83 9.99
N LEU A 523 -29.44 4.50 9.04
CA LEU A 523 -30.36 5.59 9.34
C LEU A 523 -31.58 5.11 10.12
N LEU A 524 -32.15 3.95 9.76
CA LEU A 524 -33.29 3.37 10.46
C LEU A 524 -32.93 2.86 11.86
N GLU A 525 -31.72 2.32 12.03
CA GLU A 525 -31.23 1.82 13.31
C GLU A 525 -30.83 2.94 14.29
N VAL A 526 -30.16 3.98 13.79
CA VAL A 526 -29.57 5.04 14.62
C VAL A 526 -30.47 6.27 14.73
N TYR A 527 -31.27 6.57 13.70
CA TYR A 527 -32.07 7.80 13.60
C TYR A 527 -33.54 7.57 13.21
N PRO A 528 -34.27 6.63 13.84
CA PRO A 528 -35.66 6.33 13.46
C PRO A 528 -36.58 7.56 13.59
N GLU A 529 -36.36 8.38 14.62
CA GLU A 529 -37.12 9.61 14.86
C GLU A 529 -36.89 10.65 13.76
N LYS A 530 -35.65 10.77 13.26
CA LYS A 530 -35.32 11.72 12.20
C LYS A 530 -35.80 11.22 10.83
N VAL A 531 -35.75 9.91 10.57
CA VAL A 531 -36.35 9.33 9.35
C VAL A 531 -37.85 9.60 9.28
N ALA A 532 -38.55 9.60 10.42
CA ALA A 532 -39.98 9.92 10.47
C ALA A 532 -40.32 11.37 10.08
N HIS A 533 -39.35 12.29 10.11
CA HIS A 533 -39.50 13.70 9.72
C HIS A 533 -39.07 13.98 8.26
N LEU A 534 -38.72 12.96 7.47
CA LEU A 534 -38.43 13.12 6.06
C LEU A 534 -39.65 13.65 5.29
N ASN A 535 -39.41 14.48 4.27
CA ASN A 535 -40.47 14.94 3.36
C ASN A 535 -41.20 13.74 2.72
N ARG A 536 -42.51 13.88 2.45
CA ARG A 536 -43.34 12.81 1.88
C ARG A 536 -42.75 12.17 0.61
N ASP A 537 -42.10 12.97 -0.25
CA ASP A 537 -41.47 12.49 -1.48
C ASP A 537 -40.19 11.68 -1.22
N ALA A 538 -39.44 12.02 -0.16
CA ALA A 538 -38.24 11.29 0.25
C ALA A 538 -38.58 10.02 1.04
N PHE A 539 -39.68 10.03 1.80
CA PHE A 539 -40.17 8.86 2.54
C PHE A 539 -40.92 7.85 1.65
N GLY A 540 -41.55 8.32 0.56
CA GLY A 540 -42.30 7.48 -0.37
C GLY A 540 -41.47 6.79 -1.46
N ARG A 541 -40.18 7.13 -1.58
CA ARG A 541 -39.20 6.50 -2.48
C ARG A 541 -38.35 5.50 -1.72
#